data_AF-A0A9Q4FXY2-F1
#
_entry.id   AF-A0A9Q4FXY2-F1
#
_cell.length_a   1.000
_cell.length_b   1.000
_cell.length_c   1.000
_cell.angle_alpha   90.00
_cell.angle_beta   90.00
_cell.angle_gamma   90.00
#
_symmetry.space_group_name_H-M   'P 1'
#
loop_
_entity.id
_entity.type
_entity.pdbx_description
1 polymer ?
#
loop_
_entity_poly.entity_id
_entity_poly.type
_entity_poly.pdbx_seq_one_letter_code
_entity_poly.pdbx_strand_id
1 'polypeptide(L)'
;MLKSRHFHNLTELCHAHLTTFPFENMSKVIQFKKNGNSPPELPTLAEFLRSHQMHHTGGTCYILNSQFAKLLQALGFQCYLIKLGNDHMAIIVMIDEDNYYVDCGAAAPFFELVAFGKIRKMRLHLVVKRFDLKRIKLFLICIIM
;
A
#
# COMPACT_ATOMS: atom_id res chain seq x y z
N MET A 1 -7.60 -8.81 -23.72
CA MET A 1 -6.14 -9.11 -23.71
C MET A 1 -5.32 -8.01 -23.02
N LEU A 2 -5.71 -6.73 -23.10
CA LEU A 2 -5.04 -5.63 -22.38
C LEU A 2 -5.22 -5.71 -20.86
N LYS A 3 -6.44 -6.01 -20.39
CA LYS A 3 -6.76 -6.21 -18.96
C LYS A 3 -5.81 -7.14 -18.23
N SER A 4 -5.54 -8.32 -18.80
CA SER A 4 -4.68 -9.33 -18.20
C SER A 4 -3.23 -8.88 -18.09
N ARG A 5 -2.74 -8.05 -19.04
CA ARG A 5 -1.40 -7.46 -18.99
C ARG A 5 -1.31 -6.36 -17.93
N HIS A 6 -2.28 -5.44 -17.88
CA HIS A 6 -2.31 -4.40 -16.83
C HIS A 6 -2.39 -5.01 -15.43
N PHE A 7 -3.22 -6.04 -15.25
CA PHE A 7 -3.34 -6.75 -13.99
C PHE A 7 -2.04 -7.45 -13.60
N HIS A 8 -1.41 -8.19 -14.53
CA HIS A 8 -0.13 -8.86 -14.27
C HIS A 8 0.97 -7.85 -13.90
N ASN A 9 1.10 -6.77 -14.68
CA ASN A 9 2.08 -5.71 -14.39
C ASN A 9 1.87 -5.08 -13.02
N LEU A 10 0.61 -4.82 -12.64
CA LEU A 10 0.29 -4.26 -11.33
C LEU A 10 0.67 -5.21 -10.19
N THR A 11 0.40 -6.52 -10.33
CA THR A 11 0.82 -7.53 -9.35
C THR A 11 2.33 -7.57 -9.18
N GLU A 12 3.10 -7.58 -10.28
CA GLU A 12 4.57 -7.57 -10.24
C GLU A 12 5.11 -6.30 -9.57
N LEU A 13 4.51 -5.14 -9.87
CA LEU A 13 4.88 -3.87 -9.23
C LEU A 13 4.61 -3.89 -7.72
N CYS A 14 3.46 -4.43 -7.30
CA CYS A 14 3.14 -4.59 -5.88
C CYS A 14 4.15 -5.50 -5.18
N HIS A 15 4.47 -6.64 -5.78
CA HIS A 15 5.47 -7.59 -5.25
C HIS A 15 6.85 -6.95 -5.13
N ALA A 16 7.30 -6.24 -6.17
CA ALA A 16 8.57 -5.53 -6.15
C ALA A 16 8.59 -4.45 -5.05
N HIS A 17 7.51 -3.68 -4.90
CA HIS A 17 7.42 -2.64 -3.87
C HIS A 17 7.48 -3.23 -2.46
N LEU A 18 6.69 -4.29 -2.20
CA LEU A 18 6.62 -4.99 -0.91
C LEU A 18 7.94 -5.66 -0.50
N THR A 19 8.74 -6.10 -1.48
CA THR A 19 10.04 -6.75 -1.21
C THR A 19 11.19 -5.76 -1.17
N THR A 20 11.03 -4.55 -1.72
CA THR A 20 12.05 -3.50 -1.73
C THR A 20 11.95 -2.58 -0.51
N PHE A 21 10.74 -2.09 -0.19
CA PHE A 21 10.56 -1.07 0.84
C PHE A 21 9.87 -1.66 2.08
N PRO A 22 10.54 -1.69 3.24
CA PRO A 22 9.95 -2.26 4.45
C PRO A 22 8.86 -1.36 5.04
N PHE A 23 7.82 -1.95 5.60
CA PHE A 23 6.94 -1.23 6.51
C PHE A 23 7.68 -0.90 7.81
N GLU A 24 7.73 0.38 8.18
CA GLU A 24 8.37 0.84 9.41
C GLU A 24 7.87 2.24 9.84
N ASN A 25 8.05 2.58 11.11
CA ASN A 25 7.73 3.90 11.68
C ASN A 25 8.93 4.59 12.36
N MET A 26 10.10 3.95 12.38
CA MET A 26 11.32 4.44 13.01
C MET A 26 11.84 5.71 12.33
N SER A 27 11.84 5.76 11.01
CA SER A 27 12.25 6.95 10.24
C SER A 27 11.39 8.16 10.59
N LYS A 28 10.08 7.93 10.80
CA LYS A 28 9.13 8.96 11.22
C LYS A 28 9.44 9.47 12.62
N VAL A 29 9.75 8.58 13.58
CA VAL A 29 10.15 8.97 14.94
C VAL A 29 11.45 9.78 14.93
N ILE A 30 12.43 9.38 14.13
CA ILE A 30 13.71 10.10 13.98
C ILE A 30 13.47 11.50 13.40
N GLN A 31 12.67 11.62 12.33
CA GLN A 31 12.34 12.91 11.73
C GLN A 31 11.52 13.80 12.68
N PHE A 32 10.56 13.24 13.41
CA PHE A 32 9.79 13.97 14.42
C PHE A 32 10.70 14.63 15.45
N LYS A 33 11.69 13.88 15.98
CA LYS A 33 12.68 14.43 16.91
C LYS A 33 13.56 15.50 16.27
N LYS A 34 14.01 15.28 15.01
CA LYS A 34 14.81 16.26 14.27
C LYS A 34 14.04 17.57 13.99
N ASN A 35 12.73 17.49 13.80
CA ASN A 35 11.85 18.61 13.52
C ASN A 35 11.31 19.29 14.80
N GLY A 36 12.01 19.16 15.93
CA GLY A 36 11.61 19.80 17.18
C GLY A 36 10.29 19.27 17.74
N ASN A 37 10.05 17.96 17.64
CA ASN A 37 8.80 17.29 18.05
C ASN A 37 7.57 17.74 17.26
N SER A 38 7.75 18.03 15.97
CA SER A 38 6.67 18.32 15.04
C SER A 38 6.48 17.17 14.05
N PRO A 39 5.24 16.80 13.68
CA PRO A 39 4.99 15.77 12.67
C PRO A 39 5.72 16.09 11.36
N PRO A 40 6.48 15.13 10.77
CA PRO A 40 7.11 15.36 9.50
C PRO A 40 6.07 15.38 8.37
N GLU A 41 6.35 16.18 7.35
CA GLU A 41 5.62 16.14 6.08
C GLU A 41 5.89 14.83 5.32
N LEU A 42 5.10 14.56 4.29
CA LEU A 42 5.40 13.44 3.39
C LEU A 42 6.69 13.74 2.61
N PRO A 43 7.64 12.79 2.54
CA PRO A 43 8.88 13.01 1.82
C PRO A 43 8.61 13.15 0.31
N THR A 44 9.44 13.93 -0.36
CA THR A 44 9.55 13.88 -1.83
C THR A 44 10.04 12.50 -2.27
N LEU A 45 9.82 12.15 -3.54
CA LEU A 45 10.32 10.88 -4.09
C LEU A 45 11.85 10.77 -3.95
N ALA A 46 12.57 11.86 -4.21
CA ALA A 46 14.02 11.89 -4.10
C ALA A 46 14.50 11.66 -2.66
N GLU A 47 13.83 12.24 -1.67
CA GLU A 47 14.15 12.01 -0.24
C GLU A 47 13.83 10.58 0.19
N PHE A 48 12.69 10.04 -0.22
CA PHE A 48 12.30 8.65 0.05
C PHE A 48 13.34 7.67 -0.50
N LEU A 49 13.71 7.80 -1.77
CA LEU A 49 14.70 6.93 -2.41
C LEU A 49 16.09 7.09 -1.80
N ARG A 50 16.52 8.33 -1.51
CA ARG A 50 17.81 8.60 -0.85
C ARG A 50 17.87 7.98 0.54
N SER A 51 16.80 8.12 1.33
CA SER A 51 16.73 7.52 2.66
C SER A 51 16.82 6.00 2.60
N HIS A 52 16.09 5.37 1.67
CA HIS A 52 16.17 3.93 1.45
C HIS A 52 17.59 3.49 1.03
N GLN A 53 18.21 4.19 0.09
CA GLN A 53 19.55 3.86 -0.38
C GLN A 53 20.61 3.98 0.73
N MET A 54 20.49 4.98 1.60
CA MET A 54 21.49 5.24 2.65
C MET A 54 21.26 4.42 3.93
N HIS A 55 20.01 4.08 4.23
CA HIS A 55 19.61 3.60 5.55
C HIS A 55 18.65 2.40 5.51
N HIS A 56 18.32 1.89 4.33
CA HIS A 56 17.37 0.78 4.12
C HIS A 56 15.98 1.04 4.75
N THR A 57 15.61 2.31 4.89
CA THR A 57 14.31 2.73 5.43
C THR A 57 13.19 2.48 4.43
N GLY A 58 11.96 2.37 4.92
CA GLY A 58 10.77 2.40 4.06
C GLY A 58 9.80 3.46 4.59
N GLY A 59 8.67 3.02 5.16
CA GLY A 59 7.76 3.94 5.83
C GLY A 59 6.44 3.32 6.25
N THR A 60 5.52 4.17 6.68
CA THR A 60 4.15 3.77 7.04
C THR A 60 3.26 3.67 5.79
N CYS A 61 2.00 3.25 5.97
CA CYS A 61 1.01 3.21 4.89
C CYS A 61 0.88 4.54 4.14
N TYR A 62 0.96 5.67 4.84
CA TYR A 62 0.93 6.99 4.23
C TYR A 62 2.10 7.23 3.27
N ILE A 63 3.32 6.86 3.66
CA ILE A 63 4.51 7.07 2.82
C ILE A 63 4.50 6.05 1.67
N LEU A 64 4.40 4.76 1.99
CA LEU A 64 4.52 3.69 1.00
C LEU A 64 3.43 3.78 -0.07
N ASN A 65 2.16 3.89 0.31
CA ASN A 65 1.07 3.95 -0.67
C ASN A 65 1.07 5.29 -1.43
N SER A 66 1.53 6.40 -0.85
CA SER A 66 1.67 7.66 -1.59
C SER A 66 2.78 7.61 -2.63
N GLN A 67 3.96 7.07 -2.30
CA GLN A 67 5.05 6.94 -3.28
C GLN A 67 4.69 5.92 -4.36
N PHE A 68 4.01 4.83 -3.99
CA PHE A 68 3.59 3.84 -4.96
C PHE A 68 2.50 4.38 -5.90
N ALA A 69 1.52 5.14 -5.39
CA ALA A 69 0.52 5.81 -6.24
C ALA A 69 1.17 6.76 -7.25
N LYS A 70 2.19 7.53 -6.85
CA LYS A 70 2.97 8.38 -7.77
C LYS A 70 3.65 7.58 -8.88
N LEU A 71 4.23 6.43 -8.55
CA LEU A 71 4.83 5.52 -9.54
C LEU A 71 3.77 5.00 -10.51
N LEU A 72 2.63 4.51 -10.00
CA LEU A 72 1.54 4.00 -10.81
C LEU A 72 1.00 5.08 -11.78
N GLN A 73 0.80 6.30 -11.29
CA GLN A 73 0.39 7.44 -12.12
C GLN A 73 1.42 7.76 -13.22
N ALA A 74 2.71 7.75 -12.89
CA ALA A 74 3.78 7.97 -13.87
C ALA A 74 3.84 6.86 -14.94
N LEU A 75 3.43 5.64 -14.60
CA LEU A 75 3.30 4.51 -15.52
C LEU A 75 1.98 4.49 -16.31
N GLY A 76 1.12 5.50 -16.11
CA GLY A 76 -0.14 5.65 -16.84
C GLY A 76 -1.33 4.88 -16.23
N PHE A 77 -1.20 4.33 -15.02
CA PHE A 77 -2.36 3.79 -14.32
C PHE A 77 -3.26 4.92 -13.83
N GLN A 78 -4.57 4.73 -13.99
CA GLN A 78 -5.56 5.57 -13.35
C GLN A 78 -5.76 5.12 -11.91
N CYS A 79 -5.26 5.90 -10.95
CA CYS A 79 -5.39 5.57 -9.54
C CYS A 79 -5.45 6.78 -8.60
N TYR A 80 -6.01 6.56 -7.42
CA TYR A 80 -6.14 7.57 -6.37
C TYR A 80 -5.98 6.96 -4.98
N LEU A 81 -5.56 7.77 -4.02
CA LEU A 81 -5.43 7.35 -2.62
C LEU A 81 -6.80 7.34 -1.95
N ILE A 82 -7.02 6.34 -1.10
CA ILE A 82 -8.19 6.27 -0.21
C ILE A 82 -7.75 6.18 1.24
N LYS A 83 -8.58 6.71 2.13
CA LYS A 83 -8.43 6.56 3.57
C LYS A 83 -9.42 5.52 4.07
N LEU A 84 -8.92 4.47 4.73
CA LEU A 84 -9.72 3.45 5.40
C LEU A 84 -9.78 3.79 6.89
N GLY A 85 -10.95 4.25 7.35
CA GLY A 85 -11.09 4.75 8.72
C GLY A 85 -10.24 5.99 8.97
N ASN A 86 -9.65 6.08 10.17
CA ASN A 86 -8.84 7.24 10.57
C ASN A 86 -7.34 7.05 10.38
N ASP A 87 -6.86 5.82 10.21
CA ASP A 87 -5.45 5.52 10.45
C ASP A 87 -4.74 4.86 9.26
N HIS A 88 -5.49 4.37 8.28
CA HIS A 88 -4.90 3.63 7.16
C HIS A 88 -5.14 4.30 5.80
N MET A 89 -4.11 4.28 4.96
CA MET A 89 -4.14 4.80 3.60
C MET A 89 -3.84 3.67 2.62
N ALA A 90 -4.58 3.58 1.52
CA ALA A 90 -4.43 2.57 0.48
C ALA A 90 -4.71 3.17 -0.92
N ILE A 91 -4.71 2.36 -1.97
CA ILE A 91 -4.83 2.81 -3.36
C ILE A 91 -6.03 2.16 -4.07
N ILE A 92 -6.87 3.04 -4.62
CA ILE A 92 -7.77 2.94 -5.77
C ILE A 92 -7.13 2.68 -7.14
N VAL A 93 -7.02 1.47 -7.72
CA VAL A 93 -6.57 1.33 -9.13
C VAL A 93 -7.72 0.92 -10.05
N MET A 94 -7.94 1.70 -11.11
CA MET A 94 -8.98 1.45 -12.11
C MET A 94 -8.38 0.72 -13.31
N ILE A 95 -8.90 -0.45 -13.65
CA ILE A 95 -8.52 -1.22 -14.84
C ILE A 95 -9.79 -1.64 -15.58
N ASP A 96 -9.98 -1.08 -16.78
CA ASP A 96 -11.23 -1.16 -17.55
C ASP A 96 -12.42 -0.67 -16.70
N GLU A 97 -13.43 -1.51 -16.47
CA GLU A 97 -14.63 -1.22 -15.68
C GLU A 97 -14.52 -1.67 -14.21
N ASP A 98 -13.39 -2.24 -13.80
CA ASP A 98 -13.21 -2.78 -12.45
C ASP A 98 -12.24 -1.93 -11.62
N ASN A 99 -12.58 -1.79 -10.34
CA ASN A 99 -11.75 -1.15 -9.34
C ASN A 99 -10.97 -2.21 -8.56
N TYR A 100 -9.70 -1.96 -8.28
CA TYR A 100 -8.83 -2.84 -7.53
C TYR A 100 -8.25 -2.09 -6.32
N TYR A 101 -8.38 -2.72 -5.16
CA TYR A 101 -7.73 -2.32 -3.92
C TYR A 101 -6.28 -2.80 -3.93
N VAL A 102 -5.38 -1.85 -3.74
CA VAL A 102 -3.93 -2.05 -3.71
C VAL A 102 -3.38 -1.45 -2.43
N ASP A 103 -2.52 -2.22 -1.75
CA ASP A 103 -1.95 -1.82 -0.48
C ASP A 103 -0.56 -2.42 -0.28
N CYS A 104 0.45 -1.59 -0.51
CA CYS A 104 1.85 -1.92 -0.26
C CYS A 104 2.35 -1.35 1.07
N GLY A 105 1.44 -0.84 1.90
CA GLY A 105 1.73 -0.13 3.14
C GLY A 105 1.11 -0.76 4.38
N ALA A 106 0.41 -1.88 4.26
CA ALA A 106 -0.06 -2.65 5.39
C ALA A 106 1.08 -3.43 6.05
N ALA A 107 1.11 -3.43 7.39
CA ALA A 107 2.01 -4.27 8.17
C ALA A 107 1.78 -5.80 7.98
N ALA A 108 0.71 -6.16 7.26
CA ALA A 108 0.45 -7.50 6.75
C ALA A 108 0.34 -7.42 5.21
N PRO A 109 1.38 -7.81 4.46
CA PRO A 109 1.45 -7.57 3.02
C PRO A 109 0.36 -8.35 2.26
N PHE A 110 -0.36 -7.64 1.37
CA PHE A 110 -1.26 -8.25 0.40
C PHE A 110 -0.50 -8.48 -0.92
N PHE A 111 -0.23 -9.74 -1.24
CA PHE A 111 0.47 -10.11 -2.47
C PHE A 111 -0.45 -10.28 -3.69
N GLU A 112 -1.76 -10.29 -3.48
CA GLU A 112 -2.76 -10.40 -4.54
C GLU A 112 -3.68 -9.17 -4.56
N LEU A 113 -4.01 -8.71 -5.77
CA LEU A 113 -4.93 -7.59 -5.99
C LEU A 113 -6.36 -7.96 -5.56
N VAL A 114 -7.02 -7.05 -4.84
CA VAL A 114 -8.35 -7.27 -4.29
C VAL A 114 -9.38 -6.50 -5.12
N ALA A 115 -10.33 -7.18 -5.77
CA ALA A 115 -11.40 -6.52 -6.51
C ALA A 115 -12.32 -5.72 -5.56
N PHE A 116 -12.56 -4.45 -5.90
CA PHE A 116 -13.36 -3.52 -5.12
C PHE A 116 -14.76 -3.38 -5.74
N GLY A 117 -15.81 -3.78 -5.01
CA GLY A 117 -17.22 -3.61 -5.42
C GLY A 117 -17.97 -4.87 -5.90
N LYS A 118 -17.29 -5.96 -6.29
CA LYS A 118 -17.94 -7.25 -6.62
C LYS A 118 -17.86 -8.24 -5.45
N ILE A 119 -18.57 -7.97 -4.36
CA ILE A 119 -18.56 -8.82 -3.16
C ILE A 119 -19.70 -9.85 -3.23
N ARG A 120 -19.40 -11.10 -3.60
CA ARG A 120 -20.25 -12.26 -3.23
C ARG A 120 -19.52 -13.36 -2.47
N LYS A 121 -18.20 -13.50 -2.64
CA LYS A 121 -17.33 -14.33 -1.80
C LYS A 121 -15.90 -14.16 -2.32
N MET A 122 -15.04 -13.47 -1.58
CA MET A 122 -13.63 -13.39 -1.92
C MET A 122 -12.90 -14.47 -1.13
N ARG A 123 -12.25 -15.42 -1.81
CA ARG A 123 -11.42 -16.44 -1.14
C ARG A 123 -9.98 -15.97 -1.22
N LEU A 124 -9.56 -15.15 -0.25
CA LEU A 124 -8.17 -14.73 -0.09
C LEU A 124 -7.29 -15.97 0.13
N HIS A 125 -6.51 -16.38 -0.87
CA HIS A 125 -5.36 -17.25 -0.66
C HIS A 125 -4.15 -16.36 -0.34
N LEU A 126 -4.20 -15.67 0.79
CA LEU A 126 -3.02 -15.01 1.33
C LEU A 126 -2.03 -16.08 1.78
N VAL A 127 -0.79 -16.00 1.30
CA VAL A 127 0.37 -16.76 1.81
C VAL A 127 0.80 -16.16 3.16
N VAL A 128 -0.14 -16.11 4.10
CA VAL A 128 0.07 -16.09 5.55
C VAL A 128 -1.03 -17.02 6.06
N LYS A 129 -0.69 -18.29 6.26
CA LYS A 129 -1.53 -19.40 6.78
C LYS A 129 -2.98 -18.99 7.13
N ARG A 130 -3.94 -19.35 6.25
CA ARG A 130 -5.39 -19.46 6.48
C ARG A 130 -5.97 -18.45 7.49
N PHE A 131 -6.43 -17.30 7.01
CA PHE A 131 -7.41 -16.49 7.75
C PHE A 131 -8.83 -16.74 7.24
N ASP A 132 -9.71 -17.16 8.14
CA ASP A 132 -11.15 -17.34 7.90
C ASP A 132 -11.82 -15.98 7.68
N LEU A 133 -12.61 -15.87 6.60
CA LEU A 133 -13.37 -14.70 6.15
C LEU A 133 -14.25 -14.07 7.23
N LYS A 134 -14.70 -14.83 8.25
CA LYS A 134 -15.46 -14.27 9.37
C LYS A 134 -14.61 -13.33 10.26
N ARG A 135 -13.28 -13.43 10.21
CA ARG A 135 -12.35 -12.54 10.93
C ARG A 135 -11.85 -11.35 10.11
N ILE A 136 -12.23 -11.21 8.83
CA ILE A 136 -11.86 -10.02 8.05
C ILE A 136 -12.66 -8.79 8.48
N LYS A 137 -13.91 -8.96 8.95
CA LYS A 137 -14.57 -7.88 9.71
C LYS A 137 -13.71 -7.47 10.90
N LEU A 138 -13.14 -8.43 11.63
CA LEU A 138 -12.27 -8.15 12.78
C LEU A 138 -10.91 -7.56 12.38
N PHE A 139 -10.34 -7.90 11.21
CA PHE A 139 -9.05 -7.38 10.75
C PHE A 139 -9.17 -6.00 10.11
N LEU A 140 -10.26 -5.71 9.38
CA LEU A 140 -10.60 -4.33 9.02
C LEU A 140 -10.91 -3.51 10.29
N ILE A 141 -11.64 -4.09 11.25
CA ILE A 141 -11.91 -3.41 12.54
C ILE A 141 -10.61 -3.17 13.35
N CYS A 142 -9.64 -4.09 13.32
CA CYS A 142 -8.34 -3.92 13.99
C CYS A 142 -7.34 -3.03 13.24
N ILE A 143 -7.60 -2.67 11.98
CA ILE A 143 -6.84 -1.64 11.25
C ILE A 143 -7.50 -0.25 11.39
N ILE A 144 -8.77 -0.21 11.84
CA ILE A 144 -9.57 1.01 12.05
C ILE A 144 -9.59 1.44 13.54
N MET A 145 -8.90 0.72 14.43
CA MET A 145 -8.76 1.05 15.86
C MET A 145 -7.31 1.33 16.26
#